data_AF-A0A6B3F3U2-F1
#
_entry.id   AF-A0A6B3F3U2-F1
#
_cell.length_a   1.000
_cell.length_b   1.000
_cell.length_c   1.000
_cell.angle_alpha   90.00
_cell.angle_beta   90.00
_cell.angle_gamma   90.00
#
_symmetry.space_group_name_H-M   'P 1'
#
loop_
_entity.id
_entity.type
_entity.pdbx_description
1 polymer ?
#
loop_
_entity_poly.entity_id
_entity_poly.type
_entity_poly.pdbx_seq_one_letter_code
_entity_poly.pdbx_strand_id
1 'polypeptide(L)'
;LLATAGPVLTHLRDVTGESAQLYRRQGDTRICVAAAERLSGLRDTVPVGSTLTMKAGSSAQILLAWEEPERLHRGLQGARFTATALSGVRRRGWAQSIGE
;
A
#
# COMPACT_ATOMS: atom_id res chain seq x y z
N LEU A 1 -6.56 16.25 6.77
CA LEU A 1 -5.58 15.30 6.21
C LEU A 1 -6.22 14.13 5.45
N LEU A 2 -7.23 13.43 5.98
CA LEU A 2 -7.91 12.38 5.21
C LEU A 2 -8.81 12.93 4.08
N ALA A 3 -9.53 14.02 4.34
CA ALA A 3 -10.39 14.67 3.34
C ALA A 3 -9.62 15.18 2.10
N THR A 4 -8.32 15.45 2.21
CA THR A 4 -7.47 15.88 1.09
C THR A 4 -7.03 14.72 0.19
N ALA A 5 -7.17 13.47 0.63
CA ALA A 5 -6.78 12.31 -0.17
C ALA A 5 -7.76 12.05 -1.32
N GLY A 6 -9.06 12.33 -1.13
CA GLY A 6 -10.11 12.06 -2.12
C GLY A 6 -9.79 12.67 -3.50
N PRO A 7 -9.61 14.00 -3.62
CA PRO A 7 -9.30 14.64 -4.90
C PRO A 7 -8.02 14.11 -5.57
N VAL A 8 -6.98 13.80 -4.78
CA VAL A 8 -5.72 13.27 -5.31
C VAL A 8 -5.91 11.86 -5.89
N LEU A 9 -6.64 10.98 -5.18
CA LEU A 9 -6.93 9.63 -5.65
C LEU A 9 -7.85 9.63 -6.87
N THR A 10 -8.86 10.51 -6.90
CA THR A 10 -9.73 10.72 -8.07
C THR A 10 -8.91 11.14 -9.28
N HIS A 11 -8.04 12.15 -9.12
CA HIS A 11 -7.18 12.59 -10.20
C HIS A 11 -6.25 11.47 -10.70
N LEU A 12 -5.62 10.72 -9.78
CA LEU A 12 -4.75 9.60 -10.13
C LEU A 12 -5.50 8.51 -10.91
N ARG A 13 -6.72 8.18 -10.48
CA ARG A 13 -7.58 7.24 -11.21
C ARG A 13 -7.88 7.76 -12.61
N ASP A 14 -8.25 9.03 -12.74
CA ASP A 14 -8.67 9.60 -14.03
C ASP A 14 -7.52 9.63 -15.04
N VAL A 15 -6.28 9.87 -14.59
CA VAL A 15 -5.10 9.88 -15.49
C VAL A 15 -4.52 8.49 -15.77
N THR A 16 -4.75 7.50 -14.92
CA THR A 16 -4.24 6.12 -15.11
C THR A 16 -5.27 5.16 -15.69
N GLY A 17 -6.56 5.44 -15.52
CA GLY A 17 -7.65 4.50 -15.78
C GLY A 17 -7.79 3.39 -14.72
N GLU A 18 -6.93 3.37 -13.70
CA GLU A 18 -6.88 2.31 -12.69
C GLU A 18 -7.43 2.77 -11.34
N SER A 19 -7.86 1.81 -10.51
CA SER A 19 -8.27 2.12 -9.14
C SER A 19 -7.08 2.66 -8.33
N ALA A 20 -7.34 3.60 -7.41
CA ALA A 20 -6.33 4.14 -6.51
C ALA A 20 -6.80 4.05 -5.06
N GLN A 21 -5.91 3.66 -4.15
CA GLN A 21 -6.21 3.55 -2.72
C GLN A 21 -5.11 4.17 -1.87
N LEU A 22 -5.50 4.69 -0.71
CA LEU A 22 -4.60 5.14 0.34
C LEU A 22 -4.68 4.16 1.52
N TYR A 23 -3.52 3.70 1.97
CA TYR A 23 -3.40 2.79 3.10
C TYR A 23 -2.73 3.46 4.28
N ARG A 24 -3.23 3.16 5.48
CA ARG A 24 -2.58 3.51 6.74
C ARG A 24 -2.22 2.25 7.51
N ARG A 25 -0.97 2.14 7.94
CA ARG A 25 -0.53 1.04 8.81
C ARG A 25 -1.21 1.11 10.19
N GLN A 26 -1.58 -0.05 10.72
CA GLN A 26 -2.06 -0.23 12.09
C GLN A 26 -1.48 -1.55 12.65
N GLY A 27 -0.38 -1.44 13.38
CA GLY A 27 0.34 -2.63 13.88
C GLY A 27 0.85 -3.51 12.75
N ASP A 28 0.37 -4.77 12.72
CA ASP A 28 0.74 -5.78 11.73
C ASP A 28 -0.24 -5.86 10.55
N THR A 29 -1.18 -4.92 10.47
CA THR A 29 -2.10 -4.76 9.35
C THR A 29 -2.02 -3.35 8.77
N ARG A 30 -2.70 -3.17 7.63
CA ARG A 30 -2.96 -1.86 7.02
C ARG A 30 -4.44 -1.75 6.73
N ILE A 31 -4.98 -0.55 6.88
CA ILE A 31 -6.37 -0.22 6.59
C ILE A 31 -6.41 0.61 5.31
N CYS A 32 -7.29 0.26 4.38
CA CYS A 32 -7.65 1.15 3.28
C CYS A 32 -8.48 2.31 3.86
N VAL A 33 -7.92 3.51 3.86
CA VAL A 33 -8.54 4.69 4.49
C VAL A 33 -9.19 5.64 3.48
N ALA A 34 -8.87 5.50 2.19
CA ALA A 34 -9.55 6.16 1.09
C ALA A 34 -9.36 5.35 -0.20
N ALA A 35 -10.33 5.40 -1.10
CA ALA A 35 -10.29 4.72 -2.39
C ALA A 35 -10.99 5.55 -3.47
N ALA A 36 -10.48 5.46 -4.69
CA ALA A 36 -11.11 5.92 -5.92
C ALA A 36 -11.24 4.71 -6.86
N GLU A 37 -12.46 4.25 -7.05
CA GLU A 37 -12.78 3.11 -7.90
C GLU A 37 -12.84 3.52 -9.39
N ARG A 38 -12.32 2.65 -10.26
CA ARG A 38 -12.41 2.77 -11.72
C ARG A 38 -13.87 2.80 -12.19
N LEU A 39 -14.14 3.55 -13.26
CA LEU A 39 -15.51 3.76 -13.75
C LEU A 39 -16.10 2.55 -14.51
N SER A 40 -15.26 1.64 -15.03
CA SER A 40 -15.67 0.47 -15.80
C SER A 40 -14.63 -0.65 -15.73
N GLY A 41 -15.02 -1.91 -15.93
CA GLY A 41 -14.14 -3.08 -15.88
C GLY A 41 -14.24 -3.89 -14.57
N LEU A 42 -13.30 -4.82 -14.36
CA LEU A 42 -13.29 -5.69 -13.18
C LEU A 42 -13.05 -4.88 -11.90
N ARG A 43 -13.87 -5.13 -10.87
CA ARG A 43 -13.81 -4.42 -9.59
C ARG A 43 -12.87 -5.11 -8.61
N ASP A 44 -11.58 -4.92 -8.82
CA ASP A 44 -10.54 -5.37 -7.88
C ASP A 44 -10.16 -4.28 -6.86
N THR A 45 -11.03 -3.26 -6.70
CA THR A 45 -10.79 -2.17 -5.76
C THR A 45 -10.95 -2.67 -4.33
N VAL A 46 -9.92 -2.47 -3.51
CA VAL A 46 -10.00 -2.71 -2.06
C VAL A 46 -10.90 -1.65 -1.40
N PRO A 47 -12.03 -2.04 -0.76
CA PRO A 47 -12.94 -1.08 -0.13
C PRO A 47 -12.31 -0.31 1.04
N VAL A 48 -12.81 0.90 1.29
CA VAL A 48 -12.45 1.66 2.50
C VAL A 48 -12.90 0.88 3.74
N GLY A 49 -12.03 0.83 4.75
CA GLY A 49 -12.22 0.04 5.98
C GLY A 49 -11.67 -1.38 5.90
N SER A 50 -11.36 -1.90 4.71
CA SER A 50 -10.72 -3.21 4.57
C SER A 50 -9.36 -3.24 5.26
N THR A 51 -9.13 -4.32 6.00
CA THR A 51 -7.88 -4.59 6.70
C THR A 51 -7.09 -5.64 5.95
N LEU A 52 -5.82 -5.36 5.65
CA LEU A 52 -4.93 -6.23 4.90
C LEU A 52 -3.64 -6.47 5.69
N THR A 53 -2.98 -7.59 5.43
CA THR A 53 -1.73 -7.96 6.09
C THR A 53 -0.58 -6.98 5.77
N MET A 54 0.31 -6.73 6.73
CA MET A 54 1.61 -6.08 6.48
C MET A 54 2.68 -7.03 5.95
N LYS A 55 2.34 -8.29 5.63
CA LYS A 55 3.29 -9.32 5.20
C LYS A 55 3.39 -9.48 3.68
N ALA A 56 2.52 -8.85 2.90
CA ALA A 56 2.48 -8.99 1.44
C ALA A 56 1.93 -7.72 0.75
N GLY A 57 2.28 -7.53 -0.52
CA GLY A 57 1.84 -6.43 -1.37
C GLY A 57 2.75 -5.20 -1.30
N SER A 58 2.76 -4.43 -2.39
CA SER A 58 3.55 -3.19 -2.54
C SER A 58 3.28 -2.16 -1.44
N SER A 59 2.04 -2.04 -0.97
CA SER A 59 1.69 -1.11 0.11
C SER A 59 2.27 -1.54 1.46
N ALA A 60 2.42 -2.84 1.76
CA ALA A 60 3.18 -3.28 2.94
C ALA A 60 4.66 -2.94 2.81
N GLN A 61 5.23 -3.18 1.63
CA GLN A 61 6.65 -2.92 1.38
C GLN A 61 6.98 -1.45 1.61
N ILE A 62 6.25 -0.51 0.99
CA ILE A 62 6.53 0.92 1.11
C ILE A 62 6.29 1.44 2.54
N LEU A 63 5.25 0.95 3.23
CA LEU A 63 4.97 1.35 4.61
C LEU A 63 6.03 0.81 5.58
N LEU A 64 6.51 -0.42 5.40
CA LEU A 64 7.54 -1.00 6.28
C LEU A 64 8.95 -0.49 5.98
N ALA A 65 9.24 -0.09 4.74
CA ALA A 65 10.56 0.35 4.32
C ALA A 65 11.10 1.57 5.10
N TRP A 66 10.22 2.34 5.72
CA TRP A 66 10.56 3.56 6.47
C TRP A 66 10.33 3.44 7.99
N GLU A 67 10.08 2.24 8.49
CA GLU A 67 9.94 2.01 9.92
C GLU A 67 11.29 1.87 10.62
N GLU A 68 11.29 2.16 11.93
CA GLU A 68 12.44 1.99 12.80
C GLU A 68 12.98 0.54 12.79
N PRO A 69 14.27 0.32 13.03
CA PRO A 69 14.94 -0.98 12.90
C PRO A 69 14.20 -2.15 13.60
N GLU A 70 13.71 -1.95 14.82
CA GLU A 70 13.02 -3.00 15.59
C GLU A 70 11.66 -3.37 14.98
N ARG A 71 10.96 -2.39 14.42
CA ARG A 71 9.67 -2.61 13.74
C ARG A 71 9.88 -3.22 12.36
N LEU A 72 10.92 -2.80 11.64
CA LEU A 72 11.33 -3.41 10.39
C LEU A 72 11.69 -4.89 10.59
N HIS A 73 12.49 -5.21 11.60
CA HIS A 73 12.89 -6.59 11.89
C HIS A 73 11.68 -7.48 12.18
N ARG A 74 10.77 -7.07 13.06
CA ARG A 74 9.51 -7.79 13.35
C ARG A 74 8.60 -7.86 12.12
N GLY A 75 8.49 -6.77 11.36
CA GLY A 75 7.68 -6.71 10.16
C GLY A 75 8.10 -7.71 9.10
N LEU A 76 9.41 -7.98 8.98
CA LEU A 76 9.97 -8.95 8.04
C LEU A 76 9.75 -10.41 8.42
N GLN A 77 9.47 -10.74 9.67
CA GLN A 77 9.22 -12.14 10.08
C GLN A 77 7.97 -12.69 9.36
N GLY A 78 8.15 -13.69 8.48
CA GLY A 78 7.08 -14.27 7.68
C GLY A 78 6.56 -13.38 6.55
N ALA A 79 7.26 -12.30 6.19
CA ALA A 79 6.90 -11.47 5.04
C ALA A 79 7.26 -12.15 3.72
N ARG A 80 6.49 -11.86 2.66
CA ARG A 80 6.76 -12.30 1.28
C ARG A 80 7.88 -11.51 0.59
N PHE A 81 8.44 -10.51 1.28
CA PHE A 81 9.52 -9.64 0.80
C PHE A 81 10.67 -9.59 1.81
N THR A 82 11.86 -9.16 1.35
CA THR A 82 13.10 -9.20 2.13
C THR A 82 13.60 -7.82 2.52
N ALA A 83 14.56 -7.75 3.46
CA ALA A 83 15.25 -6.51 3.80
C ALA A 83 15.92 -5.85 2.57
N THR A 84 16.50 -6.66 1.67
CA THR A 84 17.08 -6.19 0.41
C THR A 84 16.04 -5.54 -0.49
N ALA A 85 14.84 -6.13 -0.58
CA ALA A 85 13.73 -5.54 -1.33
C ALA A 85 13.36 -4.16 -0.75
N LEU A 86 13.25 -4.03 0.58
CA LEU A 86 12.95 -2.75 1.24
C LEU A 86 14.06 -1.70 1.07
N SER A 87 15.32 -2.10 1.05
CA SER A 87 16.43 -1.20 0.68
C SER A 87 16.29 -0.68 -0.75
N GLY A 88 15.85 -1.55 -1.67
CA GLY A 88 15.51 -1.15 -3.04
C GLY A 88 14.34 -0.17 -3.10
N VAL A 89 13.30 -0.40 -2.29
CA VAL A 89 12.15 0.51 -2.14
C VAL A 89 12.60 1.89 -1.67
N ARG A 90 13.41 1.98 -0.62
CA ARG A 90 13.93 3.27 -0.12
C ARG A 90 14.72 4.04 -1.17
N ARG A 91 15.56 3.34 -1.95
CA ARG A 91 16.38 3.97 -2.99
C ARG A 91 15.55 4.55 -4.13
N ARG A 92 14.47 3.88 -4.54
CA ARG A 92 13.65 4.29 -5.70
C ARG A 92 12.38 5.07 -5.35
N GLY A 93 11.95 5.04 -4.09
CA GLY A 93 10.76 5.73 -3.61
C GLY A 93 9.41 5.03 -3.90
N TRP A 94 9.41 3.81 -4.45
CA TRP A 94 8.18 3.07 -4.78
C TRP A 94 8.35 1.55 -4.65
N ALA A 95 7.22 0.82 -4.62
CA ALA A 95 7.18 -0.63 -4.55
C ALA A 95 6.19 -1.21 -5.57
N GLN A 96 6.45 -2.44 -6.02
CA GLN A 96 5.58 -3.21 -6.93
C GLN A 96 5.51 -4.65 -6.43
N SER A 97 4.37 -5.28 -6.64
CA SER A 97 4.09 -6.70 -6.35
C SER A 97 3.25 -7.27 -7.48
N ILE A 98 3.43 -8.55 -7.80
CA ILE A 98 2.67 -9.27 -8.85
C ILE A 98 2.26 -10.63 -8.27
N GLY A 99 0.96 -10.95 -8.29
CA GLY A 99 0.45 -12.25 -7.85
C GLY A 99 0.64 -12.58 -6.37
N GLU A 100 0.68 -11.56 -5.51
CA GLU A 100 0.85 -11.70 -4.05
C GLU A 100 -0.47 -11.71 -3.27
#